data_AF-A0A9W8VAL4-F1
#
_entry.id   AF-A0A9W8VAL4-F1
#
_cell.length_a   1.000
_cell.length_b   1.000
_cell.length_c   1.000
_cell.angle_alpha   90.00
_cell.angle_beta   90.00
_cell.angle_gamma   90.00
#
_symmetry.space_group_name_H-M   'P 1'
#
loop_
_entity.id
_entity.type
_entity.pdbx_description
1 polymer ?
#
loop_
_entity_poly.entity_id
_entity_poly.type
_entity_poly.pdbx_seq_one_letter_code
_entity_poly.pdbx_strand_id
1 'polypeptide(L)'
;MPLPDDATTVTGGCSCGAIRYRISIPVLDDRPLDPMSPPDVASRLPDTITCQCNDCRRSTGSFLPIGLVDVPAPMLTVSAISRDTESSIVSGRIMDVLACDYDTTKVDAGRPPYVPAMEVFRATEESRSWLRFFHTTNADKSWSRSFCGRCGTHVCFHFKLIPECCHGGKLPNGWQDAFHLYLGGIDRVFLEKDWFTPSTEVMFQYGTPFSQCVSATAKGLKNVSKVQDFDGAVTEEELAKLRA
;
A
#
# COMPACT_ATOMS: atom_id res chain seq x y z
N MET A 1 -7.51 12.98 -6.80
CA MET A 1 -8.19 13.87 -5.84
C MET A 1 -7.67 13.48 -4.47
N PRO A 2 -7.16 14.42 -3.66
CA PRO A 2 -6.44 14.06 -2.46
C PRO A 2 -7.37 13.60 -1.33
N LEU A 3 -6.77 12.90 -0.38
CA LEU A 3 -7.30 12.63 0.95
C LEU A 3 -7.94 13.89 1.58
N PRO A 4 -8.95 13.77 2.46
CA PRO A 4 -9.62 14.92 3.10
C PRO A 4 -8.62 15.82 3.80
N ASP A 5 -8.89 17.11 3.97
CA ASP A 5 -7.94 18.04 4.62
C ASP A 5 -7.86 17.81 6.14
N ASP A 6 -8.95 17.36 6.75
CA ASP A 6 -9.02 17.03 8.17
C ASP A 6 -8.26 15.74 8.50
N ALA A 7 -7.84 15.62 9.76
CA ALA A 7 -7.25 14.39 10.27
C ALA A 7 -8.26 13.24 10.23
N THR A 8 -7.80 12.06 9.83
CA THR A 8 -8.63 10.85 9.76
C THR A 8 -7.81 9.60 10.03
N THR A 9 -8.49 8.49 10.28
CA THR A 9 -7.84 7.19 10.47
C THR A 9 -8.41 6.18 9.48
N VAL A 10 -7.55 5.63 8.63
CA VAL A 10 -7.90 4.56 7.70
C VAL A 10 -7.48 3.22 8.30
N THR A 11 -8.34 2.21 8.19
CA THR A 11 -8.10 0.89 8.74
C THR A 11 -8.12 -0.19 7.66
N GLY A 12 -7.43 -1.29 7.94
CA GLY A 12 -7.37 -2.44 7.04
C GLY A 12 -6.65 -3.63 7.67
N GLY A 13 -6.42 -4.66 6.87
CA GLY A 13 -5.63 -5.82 7.23
C GLY A 13 -5.86 -7.02 6.34
N CYS A 14 -5.53 -8.20 6.86
CA CYS A 14 -5.67 -9.45 6.12
C CYS A 14 -7.09 -10.02 6.20
N SER A 15 -7.44 -10.90 5.26
CA SER A 15 -8.79 -11.46 5.14
C SER A 15 -9.22 -12.37 6.30
N CYS A 16 -8.31 -12.80 7.17
CA CYS A 16 -8.65 -13.56 8.38
C CYS A 16 -8.63 -12.72 9.67
N GLY A 17 -8.30 -11.42 9.60
CA GLY A 17 -8.23 -10.53 10.76
C GLY A 17 -6.98 -10.67 11.64
N ALA A 18 -6.13 -11.68 11.39
CA ALA A 18 -4.92 -11.93 12.17
C ALA A 18 -3.93 -10.76 12.15
N ILE A 19 -3.90 -9.99 11.05
CA ILE A 19 -3.10 -8.78 10.89
C ILE A 19 -4.06 -7.63 10.60
N ARG A 20 -3.99 -6.57 11.40
CA ARG A 20 -4.74 -5.32 11.16
C ARG A 20 -3.84 -4.13 11.38
N TYR A 21 -4.13 -3.05 10.67
CA TYR A 21 -3.34 -1.83 10.71
C TYR A 21 -4.22 -0.59 10.69
N ARG A 22 -3.65 0.50 11.20
CA ARG A 22 -4.26 1.84 11.20
C ARG A 22 -3.27 2.85 10.64
N ILE A 23 -3.75 3.62 9.67
CA ILE A 23 -3.03 4.75 9.08
C ILE A 23 -3.60 6.02 9.72
N SER A 24 -2.78 6.68 10.54
CA SER A 24 -3.12 7.96 11.17
C SER A 24 -2.76 9.08 10.20
N ILE A 25 -3.76 9.57 9.47
CA ILE A 25 -3.59 10.63 8.48
C ILE A 25 -3.75 11.97 9.21
N PRO A 26 -2.69 12.79 9.29
CA PRO A 26 -2.79 14.08 9.96
C PRO A 26 -3.55 15.10 9.08
N VAL A 27 -3.82 16.27 9.65
CA VAL A 27 -4.34 17.42 8.88
C VAL A 27 -3.38 17.76 7.73
N LEU A 28 -3.91 18.32 6.64
CA LEU A 28 -3.16 18.55 5.40
C LEU A 28 -1.80 19.23 5.61
N ASP A 29 -1.75 20.28 6.45
CA ASP A 29 -0.54 21.07 6.67
C ASP A 29 0.58 20.26 7.36
N ASP A 30 0.20 19.30 8.19
CA ASP A 30 1.12 18.42 8.95
C ASP A 30 1.55 17.19 8.14
N ARG A 31 1.00 16.97 6.95
CA ARG A 31 1.42 15.86 6.08
C ARG A 31 2.81 16.13 5.51
N PRO A 32 3.76 15.19 5.61
CA PRO A 32 5.06 15.34 5.00
C PRO A 32 4.91 15.38 3.48
N LEU A 33 5.79 16.13 2.83
CA LEU A 33 5.95 16.06 1.39
C LEU A 33 6.44 14.67 0.99
N ASP A 34 6.00 14.19 -0.17
CA ASP A 34 6.55 12.97 -0.77
C ASP A 34 8.02 13.21 -1.14
N PRO A 35 8.98 12.51 -0.52
CA PRO A 35 10.40 12.69 -0.80
C PRO A 35 10.81 12.18 -2.19
N MET A 36 9.98 11.39 -2.87
CA MET A 36 10.25 10.86 -4.21
C MET A 36 9.77 11.82 -5.31
N SER A 37 8.85 12.72 -5.00
CA SER A 37 8.28 13.68 -5.94
C SER A 37 9.11 14.96 -6.08
N PRO A 38 9.13 15.61 -7.26
CA PRO A 38 9.69 16.94 -7.43
C PRO A 38 9.04 17.99 -6.49
N PRO A 39 9.81 18.93 -5.91
CA PRO A 39 9.30 19.91 -4.94
C PRO A 39 8.18 20.82 -5.46
N ASP A 40 8.14 21.07 -6.77
CA ASP A 40 7.14 21.90 -7.44
C ASP A 40 5.77 21.20 -7.58
N VAL A 41 5.73 19.87 -7.49
CA VAL A 41 4.49 19.09 -7.50
C VAL A 41 3.78 19.15 -6.14
N ALA A 42 4.52 19.45 -5.06
CA ALA A 42 4.02 19.59 -3.69
C ALA A 42 3.07 18.46 -3.23
N SER A 43 3.30 17.23 -3.69
CA SER A 43 2.57 16.04 -3.26
C SER A 43 2.87 15.72 -1.80
N ARG A 44 1.85 15.25 -1.09
CA ARG A 44 1.88 15.00 0.36
C ARG A 44 1.50 13.56 0.65
N LEU A 45 2.11 12.99 1.69
CA LEU A 45 1.86 11.63 2.14
C LEU A 45 0.92 11.58 3.36
N PRO A 46 0.13 10.50 3.51
CA PRO A 46 0.07 9.34 2.62
C PRO A 46 -0.64 9.67 1.30
N ASP A 47 -0.42 8.86 0.28
CA ASP A 47 -1.09 9.01 -1.02
C ASP A 47 -1.51 7.65 -1.58
N THR A 48 -2.60 7.61 -2.33
CA THR A 48 -3.05 6.39 -3.01
C THR A 48 -2.56 6.39 -4.45
N ILE A 49 -1.93 5.29 -4.86
CA ILE A 49 -1.33 5.14 -6.18
C ILE A 49 -1.74 3.80 -6.81
N THR A 50 -1.64 3.69 -8.12
CA THR A 50 -1.56 2.40 -8.81
C THR A 50 -0.14 2.15 -9.30
N CYS A 51 0.30 0.90 -9.31
CA CYS A 51 1.63 0.53 -9.77
C CYS A 51 1.56 -0.56 -10.83
N GLN A 52 2.25 -0.34 -11.96
CA GLN A 52 2.30 -1.24 -13.10
C GLN A 52 3.52 -2.19 -13.09
N CYS A 53 4.42 -2.09 -12.10
CA CYS A 53 5.68 -2.84 -12.15
C CYS A 53 5.49 -4.36 -12.03
N ASN A 54 6.40 -5.10 -12.65
CA ASN A 54 6.39 -6.57 -12.61
C ASN A 54 6.46 -7.12 -11.19
N ASP A 55 7.11 -6.42 -10.25
CA ASP A 55 7.26 -6.91 -8.89
C ASP A 55 5.95 -6.83 -8.08
N CYS A 56 5.23 -5.71 -8.17
CA CYS A 56 3.89 -5.58 -7.61
C CYS A 56 2.91 -6.57 -8.26
N ARG A 57 3.03 -6.77 -9.59
CA ARG A 57 2.21 -7.74 -10.33
C ARG A 57 2.45 -9.17 -9.85
N ARG A 58 3.71 -9.61 -9.80
CA ARG A 58 4.07 -10.99 -9.43
C ARG A 58 3.82 -11.29 -7.96
N SER A 59 4.08 -10.32 -7.08
CA SER A 59 3.83 -10.50 -5.66
C SER A 59 2.35 -10.72 -5.39
N THR A 60 1.45 -9.98 -6.03
CA THR A 60 0.01 -10.08 -5.77
C THR A 60 -0.72 -11.09 -6.65
N GLY A 61 -0.11 -11.55 -7.74
CA GLY A 61 -0.77 -12.34 -8.77
C GLY A 61 -1.83 -11.56 -9.57
N SER A 62 -1.89 -10.23 -9.43
CA SER A 62 -2.81 -9.41 -10.23
C SER A 62 -2.34 -9.29 -11.67
N PHE A 63 -3.27 -9.09 -12.59
CA PHE A 63 -2.95 -8.80 -13.98
C PHE A 63 -2.98 -7.30 -14.30
N LEU A 64 -3.88 -6.56 -13.63
CA LEU A 64 -4.04 -5.10 -13.75
C LEU A 64 -3.18 -4.36 -12.72
N PRO A 65 -2.99 -3.04 -12.87
CA PRO A 65 -2.20 -2.25 -11.93
C PRO A 65 -2.72 -2.41 -10.51
N ILE A 66 -1.78 -2.55 -9.58
CA ILE A 66 -2.11 -2.77 -8.18
C ILE A 66 -2.28 -1.44 -7.48
N GLY A 67 -3.43 -1.26 -6.84
CA GLY A 67 -3.67 -0.15 -5.93
C GLY A 67 -2.85 -0.30 -4.65
N LEU A 68 -2.16 0.76 -4.26
CA LEU A 68 -1.38 0.89 -3.03
C LEU A 68 -1.75 2.20 -2.32
N VAL A 69 -1.53 2.26 -1.02
CA VAL A 69 -1.38 3.51 -0.29
C VAL A 69 0.06 3.59 0.22
N ASP A 70 0.75 4.66 -0.14
CA ASP A 70 2.10 4.96 0.33
C ASP A 70 2.03 5.69 1.67
N VAL A 71 2.69 5.12 2.68
CA VAL A 71 2.54 5.52 4.08
C VAL A 71 3.90 5.65 4.76
N PRO A 72 4.28 6.85 5.23
CA PRO A 72 5.43 7.04 6.11
C PRO A 72 5.29 6.23 7.41
N ALA A 73 6.38 5.61 7.86
CA ALA A 73 6.37 4.77 9.06
C ALA A 73 5.73 5.40 10.31
N PRO A 74 5.93 6.70 10.64
CA PRO A 74 5.31 7.31 11.82
C PRO A 74 3.77 7.33 11.80
N MET A 75 3.15 7.18 10.62
CA MET A 75 1.70 7.19 10.47
C MET A 75 1.06 5.81 10.60
N LEU A 76 1.86 4.73 10.63
CA LEU A 76 1.35 3.37 10.57
C LEU A 76 1.52 2.62 11.88
N THR A 77 0.43 2.07 12.38
CA THR A 77 0.43 1.14 13.51
C THR A 77 -0.21 -0.18 13.14
N VAL A 78 0.22 -1.27 13.77
CA VAL A 78 -0.14 -2.64 13.44
C VAL A 78 -0.46 -3.42 14.70
N SER A 79 -1.49 -4.25 14.63
CA SER A 79 -1.79 -5.26 15.64
C SER A 79 -1.89 -6.63 14.98
N ALA A 80 -1.08 -7.56 15.48
CA ALA A 80 -0.91 -8.88 14.91
C ALA A 80 -1.13 -9.98 15.96
N ILE A 81 -2.01 -10.93 15.66
CA ILE A 81 -2.31 -12.09 16.51
C ILE A 81 -1.14 -13.09 16.44
N SER A 82 -0.76 -13.65 17.61
CA SER A 82 0.26 -14.69 17.70
C SER A 82 -0.17 -15.97 16.99
N ARG A 83 0.80 -16.77 16.51
CA ARG A 83 0.52 -18.12 15.99
C ARG A 83 0.19 -19.11 17.11
N ASP A 84 0.77 -18.89 18.29
CA ASP A 84 0.70 -19.83 19.42
C ASP A 84 -0.71 -19.97 19.99
N THR A 85 -1.63 -19.10 19.58
CA THR A 85 -3.04 -19.14 19.99
C THR A 85 -3.88 -20.13 19.18
N GLU A 86 -3.31 -20.84 18.19
CA GLU A 86 -4.06 -21.77 17.33
C GLU A 86 -3.44 -23.16 17.19
N SER A 87 -4.31 -24.17 17.25
CA SER A 87 -3.97 -25.60 17.11
C SER A 87 -4.37 -26.20 15.76
N SER A 88 -5.08 -25.46 14.89
CA SER A 88 -5.60 -26.01 13.63
C SER A 88 -4.64 -25.79 12.45
N ILE A 89 -4.36 -26.87 11.71
CA ILE A 89 -3.48 -26.90 10.53
C ILE A 89 -4.08 -26.13 9.34
N VAL A 90 -5.41 -26.13 9.19
CA VAL A 90 -6.10 -25.41 8.11
C VAL A 90 -6.51 -24.05 8.62
N SER A 91 -5.72 -23.05 8.28
CA SER A 91 -6.08 -21.67 8.54
C SER A 91 -6.64 -21.04 7.26
N GLY A 92 -7.89 -20.58 7.30
CA GLY A 92 -8.58 -19.97 6.16
C GLY A 92 -9.02 -18.54 6.43
N ARG A 93 -9.83 -17.97 5.53
CA ARG A 93 -10.58 -16.74 5.83
C ARG A 93 -11.61 -17.07 6.92
N ILE A 94 -11.33 -16.69 8.17
CA ILE A 94 -12.33 -16.80 9.25
C ILE A 94 -13.43 -15.76 9.05
N MET A 95 -13.07 -14.60 8.50
CA MET A 95 -14.02 -13.53 8.21
C MET A 95 -14.70 -13.79 6.88
N ASP A 96 -16.02 -13.80 6.87
CA ASP A 96 -16.79 -13.69 5.65
C ASP A 96 -16.71 -12.24 5.14
N VAL A 97 -15.70 -11.97 4.31
CA VAL A 97 -15.50 -10.67 3.66
C VAL A 97 -16.59 -10.33 2.64
N LEU A 98 -17.48 -11.28 2.32
CA LEU A 98 -18.65 -11.06 1.49
C LEU A 98 -19.90 -10.79 2.33
N ALA A 99 -19.84 -10.96 3.66
CA ALA A 99 -20.98 -10.73 4.54
C ALA A 99 -21.36 -9.25 4.56
N CYS A 100 -22.66 -8.99 4.41
CA CYS A 100 -23.21 -7.63 4.42
C CYS A 100 -23.07 -6.94 5.79
N ASP A 101 -22.79 -7.69 6.86
CA ASP A 101 -22.65 -7.23 8.25
C ASP A 101 -21.19 -7.25 8.75
N TYR A 102 -20.21 -7.17 7.84
CA TYR A 102 -18.80 -7.02 8.21
C TYR A 102 -18.61 -5.83 9.16
N ASP A 103 -18.19 -6.14 10.39
CA ASP A 103 -18.05 -5.17 11.48
C ASP A 103 -16.60 -5.12 11.95
N THR A 104 -15.94 -4.01 11.64
CA THR A 104 -14.54 -3.76 12.02
C THR A 104 -14.34 -3.72 13.53
N THR A 105 -15.36 -3.33 14.30
CA THR A 105 -15.28 -3.25 15.77
C THR A 105 -15.21 -4.63 16.39
N LYS A 106 -15.96 -5.60 15.84
CA LYS A 106 -15.89 -7.01 16.26
C LYS A 106 -14.54 -7.63 15.92
N VAL A 107 -13.97 -7.29 14.76
CA VAL A 107 -12.63 -7.76 14.35
C VAL A 107 -11.53 -7.20 15.26
N ASP A 108 -11.72 -5.99 15.79
CA ASP A 108 -10.77 -5.37 16.70
C ASP A 108 -10.96 -5.76 18.17
N ALA A 109 -12.07 -6.42 18.52
CA ALA A 109 -12.35 -6.82 19.90
C ALA A 109 -11.34 -7.88 20.38
N GLY A 110 -10.65 -7.60 21.50
CA GLY A 110 -9.73 -8.55 22.15
C GLY A 110 -8.41 -8.78 21.42
N ARG A 111 -8.08 -8.00 20.38
CA ARG A 111 -6.79 -8.09 19.69
C ARG A 111 -5.63 -7.54 20.54
N PRO A 112 -4.37 -7.93 20.27
CA PRO A 112 -3.20 -7.29 20.89
C PRO A 112 -3.12 -5.78 20.61
N PRO A 113 -2.40 -4.99 21.43
CA PRO A 113 -2.23 -3.56 21.17
C PRO A 113 -1.70 -3.25 19.78
N TYR A 114 -2.09 -2.10 19.23
CA TYR A 114 -1.47 -1.54 18.04
C TYR A 114 -0.11 -0.96 18.41
N VAL A 115 0.94 -1.45 17.78
CA VAL A 115 2.33 -0.99 17.95
C VAL A 115 2.83 -0.33 16.67
N PRO A 116 3.90 0.47 16.70
CA PRO A 116 4.51 1.04 15.48
C PRO A 116 4.77 -0.04 14.42
N ALA A 117 4.46 0.26 13.16
CA ALA A 117 4.62 -0.70 12.07
C ALA A 117 6.05 -1.23 11.92
N MET A 118 7.03 -0.44 12.34
CA MET A 118 8.45 -0.81 12.32
C MET A 118 8.78 -2.03 13.17
N GLU A 119 7.99 -2.31 14.21
CA GLU A 119 8.17 -3.47 15.07
C GLU A 119 7.59 -4.75 14.46
N VAL A 120 6.70 -4.62 13.47
CA VAL A 120 5.91 -5.75 12.93
C VAL A 120 6.16 -5.99 11.46
N PHE A 121 6.25 -4.95 10.63
CA PHE A 121 6.33 -5.03 9.16
C PHE A 121 7.76 -4.98 8.60
N ARG A 122 8.80 -4.91 9.44
CA ARG A 122 10.18 -5.09 9.00
C ARG A 122 10.57 -6.57 9.03
N ALA A 123 11.15 -7.06 7.93
CA ALA A 123 11.77 -8.37 7.88
C ALA A 123 13.09 -8.41 8.68
N THR A 124 13.00 -8.59 10.00
CA THR A 124 14.16 -8.67 10.90
C THR A 124 14.43 -10.12 11.31
N GLU A 125 13.61 -10.65 12.22
CA GLU A 125 13.67 -11.99 12.79
C GLU A 125 12.39 -12.79 12.52
N GLU A 126 12.33 -14.04 12.97
CA GLU A 126 11.13 -14.85 12.80
C GLU A 126 9.94 -14.25 13.56
N SER A 127 8.89 -13.89 12.81
CA SER A 127 7.67 -13.36 13.39
C SER A 127 6.92 -14.43 14.20
N ARG A 128 6.61 -14.08 15.46
CA ARG A 128 5.68 -14.83 16.32
C ARG A 128 4.22 -14.70 15.88
N SER A 129 3.93 -13.79 14.96
CA SER A 129 2.60 -13.63 14.37
C SER A 129 2.45 -14.43 13.07
N TRP A 130 1.27 -14.33 12.48
CA TRP A 130 0.99 -14.88 11.16
C TRP A 130 1.66 -14.13 10.01
N LEU A 131 2.41 -13.06 10.26
CA LEU A 131 3.11 -12.34 9.21
C LEU A 131 4.31 -13.13 8.69
N ARG A 132 4.50 -13.14 7.38
CA ARG A 132 5.64 -13.73 6.66
C ARG A 132 6.22 -12.72 5.70
N PHE A 133 7.48 -12.91 5.36
CA PHE A 133 8.25 -11.99 4.54
C PHE A 133 8.96 -12.70 3.40
N PHE A 134 9.19 -11.96 2.33
CA PHE A 134 10.21 -12.28 1.34
C PHE A 134 10.89 -10.97 0.89
N HIS A 135 12.18 -11.05 0.60
CA HIS A 135 12.93 -9.90 0.07
C HIS A 135 12.61 -9.72 -1.41
N THR A 136 12.58 -8.47 -1.85
CA THR A 136 12.25 -8.14 -3.24
C THR A 136 13.20 -7.10 -3.83
N THR A 137 13.11 -6.89 -5.14
CA THR A 137 13.93 -5.97 -5.97
C THR A 137 15.42 -6.28 -5.94
N ASN A 138 16.08 -6.15 -4.78
CA ASN A 138 17.52 -6.29 -4.58
C ASN A 138 17.90 -7.33 -3.51
N ALA A 139 16.96 -8.18 -3.07
CA ALA A 139 17.18 -9.20 -2.04
C ALA A 139 17.78 -8.66 -0.72
N ASP A 140 17.55 -7.38 -0.41
CA ASP A 140 18.05 -6.71 0.78
C ASP A 140 16.99 -6.64 1.90
N LYS A 141 17.44 -6.59 3.16
CA LYS A 141 16.53 -6.54 4.33
C LYS A 141 15.74 -5.24 4.44
N SER A 142 16.20 -4.17 3.80
CA SER A 142 15.52 -2.89 3.79
C SER A 142 14.47 -2.79 2.68
N TRP A 143 14.26 -3.85 1.88
CA TRP A 143 13.18 -3.96 0.88
C TRP A 143 12.52 -5.33 0.99
N SER A 144 11.35 -5.38 1.61
CA SER A 144 10.66 -6.63 1.87
C SER A 144 9.17 -6.53 1.61
N ARG A 145 8.56 -7.61 1.15
CA ARG A 145 7.12 -7.74 1.07
C ARG A 145 6.63 -8.63 2.19
N SER A 146 5.49 -8.29 2.75
CA SER A 146 4.85 -9.05 3.81
C SER A 146 3.49 -9.59 3.35
N PHE A 147 3.16 -10.77 3.85
CA PHE A 147 1.86 -11.41 3.63
C PHE A 147 1.44 -12.18 4.88
N CYS A 148 0.14 -12.39 5.02
CA CYS A 148 -0.39 -13.22 6.08
C CYS A 148 -0.19 -14.69 5.71
N GLY A 149 0.72 -15.39 6.39
CA GLY A 149 0.93 -16.83 6.26
C GLY A 149 -0.29 -17.68 6.65
N ARG A 150 -1.30 -17.05 7.26
CA ARG A 150 -2.56 -17.69 7.61
C ARG A 150 -3.54 -17.78 6.43
N CYS A 151 -3.76 -16.68 5.72
CA CYS A 151 -4.80 -16.58 4.69
C CYS A 151 -4.27 -16.16 3.31
N GLY A 152 -2.95 -16.01 3.16
CA GLY A 152 -2.27 -15.62 1.92
C GLY A 152 -2.42 -14.16 1.52
N THR A 153 -3.16 -13.33 2.26
CA THR A 153 -3.36 -11.92 1.91
C THR A 153 -2.02 -11.17 1.94
N HIS A 154 -1.63 -10.55 0.82
CA HIS A 154 -0.52 -9.62 0.76
C HIS A 154 -0.85 -8.37 1.57
N VAL A 155 0.06 -7.96 2.45
CA VAL A 155 -0.20 -6.89 3.44
C VAL A 155 0.52 -5.61 3.05
N CYS A 156 1.85 -5.64 2.93
CA CYS A 156 2.61 -4.45 2.55
C CYS A 156 3.88 -4.77 1.77
N PHE A 157 4.42 -3.74 1.14
CA PHE A 157 5.83 -3.65 0.78
C PHE A 157 6.48 -2.59 1.67
N HIS A 158 7.48 -3.01 2.44
CA HIS A 158 8.33 -2.15 3.26
C HIS A 158 9.58 -1.80 2.45
N PHE A 159 9.95 -0.53 2.46
CA PHE A 159 11.22 -0.08 1.93
C PHE A 159 11.82 1.02 2.79
N LYS A 160 13.15 1.00 2.89
CA LYS A 160 13.90 2.10 3.48
C LYS A 160 14.30 3.06 2.37
N LEU A 161 13.98 4.34 2.55
CA LEU A 161 14.40 5.41 1.66
C LEU A 161 15.92 5.51 1.65
N ILE A 162 16.46 5.59 0.44
CA ILE A 162 17.86 5.89 0.15
C ILE A 162 17.91 7.12 -0.77
N PRO A 163 19.01 7.89 -0.78
CA PRO A 163 19.13 9.08 -1.61
C PRO A 163 18.75 8.85 -3.07
N GLU A 164 19.07 7.69 -3.64
CA GLU A 164 18.79 7.33 -5.03
C GLU A 164 17.29 7.23 -5.34
N CYS A 165 16.45 6.98 -4.34
CA CYS A 165 15.00 6.97 -4.49
C CYS A 165 14.35 8.33 -4.25
N CYS A 166 15.07 9.28 -3.63
CA CYS A 166 14.52 10.58 -3.27
C CYS A 166 14.88 11.64 -4.32
N HIS A 167 13.93 12.53 -4.60
CA HIS A 167 14.17 13.64 -5.51
C HIS A 167 15.34 14.51 -4.98
N GLY A 168 16.34 14.73 -5.84
CA GLY A 168 17.54 15.49 -5.49
C GLY A 168 18.41 14.85 -4.39
N GLY A 169 18.24 13.56 -4.09
CA GLY A 169 19.04 12.85 -3.09
C GLY A 169 18.70 13.19 -1.64
N LYS A 170 17.62 13.93 -1.37
CA LYS A 170 17.32 14.46 -0.04
C LYS A 170 16.36 13.55 0.71
N LEU A 171 16.86 12.91 1.77
CA LEU A 171 16.03 12.12 2.68
C LEU A 171 15.10 13.02 3.52
N PRO A 172 13.89 12.55 3.87
CA PRO A 172 13.00 13.29 4.75
C PRO A 172 13.55 13.34 6.18
N ASN A 173 13.20 14.41 6.90
CA ASN A 173 13.57 14.56 8.30
C ASN A 173 12.64 13.72 9.19
N GLY A 174 13.22 12.94 10.11
CA GLY A 174 12.48 12.25 11.17
C GLY A 174 11.94 10.86 10.81
N TRP A 175 12.06 10.42 9.56
CA TRP A 175 11.71 9.06 9.16
C TRP A 175 12.51 8.62 7.92
N GLN A 176 12.70 7.31 7.75
CA GLN A 176 13.36 6.75 6.56
C GLN A 176 12.68 5.49 6.05
N ASP A 177 11.64 5.02 6.72
CA ASP A 177 10.94 3.80 6.35
C ASP A 177 9.54 4.16 5.85
N ALA A 178 9.18 3.57 4.71
CA ALA A 178 7.88 3.72 4.07
C ALA A 178 7.25 2.34 3.87
N PHE A 179 5.92 2.35 3.78
CA PHE A 179 5.12 1.17 3.56
C PHE A 179 4.11 1.43 2.44
N HIS A 180 4.18 0.64 1.37
CA HIS A 180 3.07 0.52 0.43
C HIS A 180 2.12 -0.55 0.92
N LEU A 181 0.96 -0.16 1.45
CA LEU A 181 -0.11 -1.10 1.83
C LEU A 181 -1.01 -1.37 0.62
N TYR A 182 -1.36 -2.63 0.38
CA TYR A 182 -2.23 -2.95 -0.74
C TYR A 182 -3.66 -2.49 -0.48
N LEU A 183 -4.26 -1.77 -1.44
CA LEU A 183 -5.65 -1.28 -1.31
C LEU A 183 -6.65 -2.43 -1.13
N GLY A 184 -6.36 -3.63 -1.65
CA GLY A 184 -7.18 -4.82 -1.42
C GLY A 184 -7.26 -5.27 0.05
N GLY A 185 -6.41 -4.75 0.93
CA GLY A 185 -6.49 -4.97 2.38
C GLY A 185 -7.15 -3.83 3.15
N ILE A 186 -7.48 -2.70 2.51
CA ILE A 186 -8.13 -1.56 3.17
C ILE A 186 -9.61 -1.89 3.39
N ASP A 187 -10.16 -1.45 4.52
CA ASP A 187 -11.58 -1.68 4.80
C ASP A 187 -12.46 -0.97 3.77
N ARG A 188 -13.49 -1.69 3.31
CA ARG A 188 -14.36 -1.28 2.21
C ARG A 188 -14.96 0.11 2.38
N VAL A 189 -15.27 0.51 3.62
CA VAL A 189 -15.84 1.83 3.95
C VAL A 189 -14.97 2.99 3.45
N PHE A 190 -13.65 2.79 3.31
CA PHE A 190 -12.73 3.79 2.75
C PHE A 190 -12.56 3.65 1.24
N LEU A 191 -12.56 2.42 0.72
CA LEU A 191 -12.47 2.15 -0.73
C LEU A 191 -13.67 2.70 -1.51
N GLU A 192 -14.82 2.85 -0.86
CA GLU A 192 -16.03 3.45 -1.42
C GLU A 192 -16.03 4.99 -1.36
N LYS A 193 -14.98 5.62 -0.82
CA LYS A 193 -14.85 7.08 -0.77
C LYS A 193 -14.10 7.60 -1.98
N ASP A 194 -14.67 8.61 -2.63
CA ASP A 194 -14.05 9.26 -3.79
C ASP A 194 -12.67 9.88 -3.47
N TRP A 195 -12.43 10.30 -2.22
CA TRP A 195 -11.14 10.85 -1.79
C TRP A 195 -10.04 9.80 -1.59
N PHE A 196 -10.38 8.51 -1.66
CA PHE A 196 -9.41 7.42 -1.53
C PHE A 196 -9.05 6.78 -2.88
N THR A 197 -9.58 7.32 -3.98
CA THR A 197 -9.21 6.87 -5.33
C THR A 197 -7.75 7.23 -5.64
N PRO A 198 -6.98 6.34 -6.29
CA PRO A 198 -5.59 6.62 -6.68
C PRO A 198 -5.42 7.96 -7.40
N SER A 199 -4.43 8.74 -6.96
CA SER A 199 -4.08 10.04 -7.54
C SER A 199 -3.22 9.90 -8.79
N THR A 200 -2.35 8.88 -8.79
CA THR A 200 -1.26 8.69 -9.75
C THR A 200 -1.04 7.22 -10.02
N GLU A 201 -0.65 6.91 -11.25
CA GLU A 201 -0.20 5.60 -11.69
C GLU A 201 1.30 5.66 -11.97
N VAL A 202 2.07 4.87 -11.24
CA VAL A 202 3.54 4.82 -11.32
C VAL A 202 4.00 3.60 -12.10
N MET A 203 5.26 3.64 -12.55
CA MET A 203 5.91 2.51 -13.24
C MET A 203 5.23 2.14 -14.56
N PHE A 204 4.58 3.10 -15.23
CA PHE A 204 3.70 2.88 -16.38
C PHE A 204 4.43 2.15 -17.52
N GLN A 205 5.70 2.47 -17.76
CA GLN A 205 6.49 1.85 -18.83
C GLN A 205 6.66 0.33 -18.66
N TYR A 206 6.57 -0.17 -17.43
CA TYR A 206 6.72 -1.59 -17.10
C TYR A 206 5.39 -2.37 -17.18
N GLY A 207 4.29 -1.68 -17.47
CA GLY A 207 2.99 -2.29 -17.68
C GLY A 207 2.96 -3.25 -18.86
N THR A 208 2.10 -4.28 -18.79
CA THR A 208 1.81 -5.07 -19.99
C THR A 208 1.03 -4.22 -20.98
N PRO A 209 1.08 -4.51 -22.30
CA PRO A 209 0.30 -3.76 -23.29
C PRO A 209 -1.19 -3.68 -22.93
N PHE A 210 -1.77 -4.80 -22.49
CA PHE A 210 -3.16 -4.83 -22.05
C PHE A 210 -3.42 -3.96 -20.80
N SER A 211 -2.54 -4.03 -19.80
CA SER A 211 -2.66 -3.23 -18.57
C SER A 211 -2.56 -1.73 -18.86
N GLN A 212 -1.64 -1.32 -19.73
CA GLN A 212 -1.51 0.05 -20.20
C GLN A 212 -2.76 0.52 -20.96
N CYS A 213 -3.30 -0.30 -21.87
CA CYS A 213 -4.55 0.00 -22.57
C CYS A 213 -5.73 0.17 -21.60
N VAL A 214 -5.91 -0.74 -20.64
CA VAL A 214 -6.97 -0.61 -19.62
C VAL A 214 -6.81 0.68 -18.83
N SER A 215 -5.59 1.00 -18.41
CA SER A 215 -5.31 2.19 -17.59
C SER A 215 -5.49 3.49 -18.38
N ALA A 216 -5.23 3.47 -19.69
CA ALA A 216 -5.44 4.61 -20.58
C ALA A 216 -6.92 4.86 -20.94
N THR A 217 -7.78 3.84 -20.84
CA THR A 217 -9.16 3.87 -21.35
C THR A 217 -10.25 3.78 -20.27
N ALA A 218 -10.00 3.09 -19.16
CA ALA A 218 -11.01 2.84 -18.14
C ALA A 218 -11.47 4.13 -17.45
N LYS A 219 -12.79 4.29 -17.25
CA LYS A 219 -13.42 5.52 -16.73
C LYS A 219 -12.80 6.07 -15.44
N GLY A 220 -12.26 5.20 -14.57
CA GLY A 220 -11.61 5.57 -13.30
C GLY A 220 -10.08 5.74 -13.37
N LEU A 221 -9.41 5.23 -14.40
CA LEU A 221 -7.94 5.28 -14.52
C LEU A 221 -7.47 6.21 -15.64
N LYS A 222 -8.30 6.45 -16.66
CA LYS A 222 -7.92 7.22 -17.85
C LYS A 222 -7.38 8.62 -17.53
N ASN A 223 -7.93 9.25 -16.49
CA ASN A 223 -7.62 10.62 -16.06
C ASN A 223 -6.61 10.67 -14.90
N VAL A 224 -6.21 9.52 -14.37
CA VAL A 224 -5.16 9.44 -13.34
C VAL A 224 -3.84 9.80 -14.01
N SER A 225 -3.04 10.64 -13.34
CA SER A 225 -1.69 11.01 -13.82
C SER A 225 -0.85 9.76 -14.00
N LYS A 226 -0.08 9.65 -15.08
CA LYS A 226 0.74 8.46 -15.37
C LYS A 226 2.20 8.86 -15.43
N VAL A 227 3.03 8.13 -14.69
CA VAL A 227 4.47 8.34 -14.58
C VAL A 227 5.17 7.11 -15.15
N GLN A 228 6.14 7.32 -16.03
CA GLN A 228 6.86 6.23 -16.71
C GLN A 228 7.61 5.37 -15.68
N ASP A 229 8.31 6.00 -14.73
CA ASP A 229 9.02 5.34 -13.64
C ASP A 229 8.72 6.02 -12.28
N PHE A 230 9.77 6.55 -11.60
CA PHE A 230 9.67 7.50 -10.48
C PHE A 230 9.57 8.96 -10.96
N ASP A 231 9.94 9.22 -12.21
CA ASP A 231 9.83 10.50 -12.88
C ASP A 231 9.34 10.33 -14.34
N GLY A 232 9.12 11.46 -15.01
CA GLY A 232 8.68 11.51 -16.41
C GLY A 232 7.20 11.20 -16.60
N ALA A 233 6.41 12.22 -16.93
CA ALA A 233 5.01 12.03 -17.28
C ALA A 233 4.87 11.26 -18.61
N VAL A 234 3.90 10.35 -18.68
CA VAL A 234 3.50 9.73 -19.95
C VAL A 234 2.83 10.81 -20.81
N THR A 235 3.23 10.91 -22.08
CA THR A 235 2.73 11.96 -22.96
C THR A 235 1.30 11.69 -23.42
N GLU A 236 0.52 12.73 -23.71
CA GLU A 236 -0.83 12.53 -24.28
C GLU A 236 -0.81 11.84 -25.65
N GLU A 237 0.27 11.98 -26.43
CA GLU A 237 0.43 11.24 -27.70
C GLU A 237 0.52 9.73 -27.45
N GLU A 238 1.31 9.30 -26.46
CA GLU A 238 1.40 7.88 -26.06
C GLU A 238 0.06 7.37 -25.53
N LEU A 239 -0.62 8.15 -24.69
CA LEU A 239 -1.93 7.78 -24.17
C LEU A 239 -3.00 7.72 -25.27
N ALA A 240 -2.96 8.61 -26.25
CA ALA A 240 -3.87 8.59 -27.39
C ALA A 240 -3.70 7.31 -28.22
N LYS A 241 -2.46 6.85 -28.44
CA LYS A 241 -2.18 5.59 -29.14
C LYS A 241 -2.77 4.37 -28.42
N LEU A 242 -2.77 4.38 -27.09
CA LEU A 242 -3.33 3.29 -26.27
C LEU A 242 -4.87 3.32 -26.18
N ARG A 243 -5.48 4.48 -26.49
CA ARG A 243 -6.94 4.70 -26.47
C ARG A 243 -7.61 4.43 -27.82
N ALA A 244 -6.82 4.38 -28.90
CA ALA A 244 -7.26 4.10 -30.27
C ALA A 244 -7.55 2.60 -30.47
#